data_AF-Q3IBK4-F1
#
_entry.id   AF-Q3IBK4-F1
#
_cell.length_a   1.000
_cell.length_b   1.000
_cell.length_c   1.000
_cell.angle_alpha   90.00
_cell.angle_beta   90.00
_cell.angle_gamma   90.00
#
_symmetry.space_group_name_H-M   'P 1'
#
loop_
_entity.id
_entity.type
_entity.pdbx_description
1 polymer ?
#
loop_
_entity_poly.entity_id
_entity_poly.type
_entity_poly.pdbx_seq_one_letter_code
_entity_poly.pdbx_strand_id
1 'polypeptide(L)'
;MSDEEHSSLPLDARQELVEKILKDYPRLGPDDRFKFACHPGVSCFNRCCGDVNIFLSPYDVLRMKNRLGMKSGDFLDQHVLLPVQKDMKTPVVVLRMNDDEGKTCPFLTQEGCGIYSDRPWPCRMYPLGQAAQKDTPDGWRGDRFYFLMQEEMCKGFEEAREWSVQEWLDSQGIDDYDFWGEGFKELALHQYFEDGGTLSPEKMHMLYTACYDLDKFREFVFESTLLERFDVDEDFVEEMRNDEEALLRFAFLWLRFSLFGEPTMKPRAEVVEAFKGKLDKQEVFKKDSAEETPAEQGHGGEVR
;
A
#
# COMPACT_ATOMS: atom_id res chain seq x y z
N MET A 1 -18.81 30.10 10.85
CA MET A 1 -17.87 29.02 11.20
C MET A 1 -18.02 28.05 10.05
N SER A 2 -17.12 28.19 9.08
CA SER A 2 -17.18 27.59 7.75
C SER A 2 -16.96 26.09 7.84
N ASP A 3 -17.96 25.34 7.38
CA ASP A 3 -17.82 23.94 7.03
C ASP A 3 -16.87 23.88 5.82
N GLU A 4 -15.65 23.38 6.03
CA GLU A 4 -14.73 23.08 4.93
C GLU A 4 -15.08 21.71 4.34
N GLU A 5 -15.44 21.74 3.06
CA GLU A 5 -15.68 20.59 2.21
C GLU A 5 -14.45 19.67 2.17
N HIS A 6 -14.52 18.57 2.90
CA HIS A 6 -13.53 17.50 2.79
C HIS A 6 -13.72 16.77 1.46
N SER A 7 -12.81 17.05 0.53
CA SER A 7 -12.68 16.40 -0.78
C SER A 7 -12.33 14.91 -0.66
N SER A 8 -13.36 14.08 -0.52
CA SER A 8 -13.37 12.73 -1.08
C SER A 8 -14.00 12.84 -2.46
N LEU A 9 -13.28 12.49 -3.54
CA LEU A 9 -13.90 12.43 -4.86
C LEU A 9 -15.10 11.46 -4.77
N PRO A 10 -16.33 11.92 -5.07
CA PRO A 10 -17.50 11.04 -5.10
C PRO A 10 -17.22 9.85 -6.03
N LEU A 11 -17.84 8.69 -5.77
CA LEU A 11 -17.73 7.50 -6.65
C LEU A 11 -17.94 7.84 -8.13
N ASP A 12 -18.78 8.84 -8.40
CA ASP A 12 -19.05 9.45 -9.71
C ASP A 12 -17.77 10.01 -10.37
N ALA A 13 -17.00 10.83 -9.65
CA ALA A 13 -15.80 11.48 -10.18
C ALA A 13 -14.65 10.50 -10.49
N ARG A 14 -14.54 9.40 -9.73
CA ARG A 14 -13.58 8.33 -10.07
C ARG A 14 -13.99 7.63 -11.36
N GLN A 15 -15.28 7.38 -11.54
CA GLN A 15 -15.81 6.71 -12.72
C GLN A 15 -15.69 7.60 -13.97
N GLU A 16 -15.99 8.89 -13.84
CA GLU A 16 -15.75 9.91 -14.88
C GLU A 16 -14.27 9.97 -15.29
N LEU A 17 -13.33 9.94 -14.34
CA LEU A 17 -11.90 9.93 -14.64
C LEU A 17 -11.50 8.68 -15.41
N VAL A 18 -11.99 7.51 -15.01
CA VAL A 18 -11.73 6.24 -15.72
C VAL A 18 -12.28 6.30 -17.14
N GLU A 19 -13.50 6.77 -17.32
CA GLU A 19 -14.12 6.92 -18.65
C GLU A 19 -13.34 7.89 -19.53
N LYS A 20 -12.94 9.04 -18.97
CA LYS A 20 -12.10 10.03 -19.66
C LYS A 20 -10.77 9.43 -20.10
N ILE A 21 -10.07 8.72 -19.22
CA ILE A 21 -8.80 8.06 -19.56
C ILE A 21 -8.99 7.04 -20.69
N LEU A 22 -10.03 6.20 -20.59
CA LEU A 22 -10.27 5.13 -21.57
C LEU A 22 -10.73 5.65 -22.94
N LYS A 23 -11.38 6.81 -22.99
CA LYS A 23 -11.98 7.37 -24.20
C LYS A 23 -11.10 8.41 -24.89
N ASP A 24 -10.47 9.30 -24.11
CA ASP A 24 -9.89 10.53 -24.64
C ASP A 24 -8.36 10.47 -24.76
N TYR A 25 -7.69 9.54 -24.08
CA TYR A 25 -6.24 9.43 -24.10
C TYR A 25 -5.77 8.37 -25.10
N PRO A 26 -4.83 8.70 -26.02
CA PRO A 26 -4.19 7.70 -26.87
C PRO A 26 -3.54 6.62 -26.01
N ARG A 27 -3.77 5.36 -26.37
CA ARG A 27 -3.11 4.21 -25.75
C ARG A 27 -1.73 4.06 -26.36
N LEU A 28 -0.71 4.20 -25.53
CA LEU A 28 0.69 4.02 -25.90
C LEU A 28 1.18 2.66 -25.41
N GLY A 29 1.87 1.94 -26.29
CA GLY A 29 2.69 0.78 -25.98
C GLY A 29 4.16 1.17 -25.72
N PRO A 30 5.01 0.19 -25.36
CA PRO A 30 6.42 0.42 -25.02
C PRO A 30 7.24 1.11 -26.13
N ASP A 31 6.93 0.82 -27.40
CA ASP A 31 7.66 1.35 -28.56
C ASP A 31 7.12 2.71 -29.05
N ASP A 32 5.95 3.13 -28.56
CA ASP A 32 5.37 4.42 -28.94
C ASP A 32 6.21 5.58 -28.41
N ARG A 33 6.25 6.67 -29.19
CA ARG A 33 7.17 7.79 -28.95
C ARG A 33 6.46 9.06 -28.52
N PHE A 34 7.14 9.85 -27.71
CA PHE A 34 6.70 11.17 -27.27
C PHE A 34 7.89 12.11 -27.07
N LYS A 35 7.62 13.41 -27.07
CA LYS A 35 8.63 14.45 -26.81
C LYS A 35 8.48 14.97 -25.40
N PHE A 36 9.60 14.99 -24.67
CA PHE A 36 9.64 15.53 -23.32
C PHE A 36 11.06 15.78 -22.83
N ALA A 37 11.29 16.93 -22.18
CA ALA A 37 12.41 17.10 -21.28
C ALA A 37 12.04 18.07 -20.13
N CYS A 38 12.49 17.76 -18.92
CA CYS A 38 12.37 18.64 -17.76
C CYS A 38 13.77 18.90 -17.19
N HIS A 39 14.20 20.17 -17.21
CA HIS A 39 15.51 20.60 -16.71
C HIS A 39 15.46 22.09 -16.32
N PRO A 40 16.46 22.62 -15.60
CA PRO A 40 16.47 24.02 -15.14
C PRO A 40 16.34 25.10 -16.23
N GLY A 41 16.51 24.74 -17.49
CA GLY A 41 16.38 25.65 -18.63
C GLY A 41 14.93 25.81 -19.13
N VAL A 42 14.01 24.94 -18.72
CA VAL A 42 12.59 25.02 -19.11
C VAL A 42 11.89 26.05 -18.23
N SER A 43 11.08 26.92 -18.83
CA SER A 43 10.43 28.05 -18.13
C SER A 43 9.46 27.64 -17.01
N CYS A 44 8.98 26.40 -17.03
CA CYS A 44 8.11 25.82 -16.01
C CYS A 44 8.86 24.98 -14.95
N PHE A 45 10.20 24.97 -14.96
CA PHE A 45 10.99 24.18 -14.00
C PHE A 45 10.56 24.47 -12.55
N ASN A 46 10.48 23.42 -11.74
CA ASN A 46 10.00 23.41 -10.34
C ASN A 46 8.51 23.73 -10.11
N ARG A 47 7.75 24.19 -11.12
CA ARG A 47 6.35 24.59 -10.92
C ARG A 47 5.40 23.43 -10.62
N CYS A 48 5.71 22.21 -11.08
CA CYS A 48 4.90 21.03 -10.78
C CYS A 48 5.13 20.46 -9.38
N CYS A 49 6.12 20.96 -8.64
CA CYS A 49 6.48 20.48 -7.31
C CYS A 49 5.72 21.23 -6.19
N GLY A 50 4.42 21.43 -6.37
CA GLY A 50 3.53 22.09 -5.39
C GLY A 50 2.06 21.79 -5.68
N ASP A 51 1.23 21.81 -4.64
CA ASP A 51 -0.22 21.57 -4.68
C ASP A 51 -0.65 20.29 -5.42
N VAL A 52 0.05 19.19 -5.14
CA VAL A 52 -0.22 17.86 -5.70
C VAL A 52 -0.45 16.82 -4.61
N ASN A 53 -1.29 15.83 -4.89
CA ASN A 53 -1.47 14.66 -4.03
C ASN A 53 -0.55 13.53 -4.50
N ILE A 54 0.47 13.20 -3.70
CA ILE A 54 1.41 12.12 -3.99
C ILE A 54 1.16 10.97 -3.03
N PHE A 55 0.56 9.90 -3.54
CA PHE A 55 0.39 8.65 -2.80
C PHE A 55 1.70 7.87 -2.81
N LEU A 56 2.10 7.37 -1.64
CA LEU A 56 3.35 6.64 -1.45
C LEU A 56 3.06 5.15 -1.28
N SER A 57 3.71 4.35 -2.13
CA SER A 57 3.82 2.90 -1.91
C SER A 57 4.79 2.60 -0.76
N PRO A 58 4.78 1.37 -0.22
CA PRO A 58 5.77 0.94 0.76
C PRO A 58 7.22 1.15 0.28
N TYR A 59 7.48 0.86 -1.00
CA TYR A 59 8.81 1.02 -1.58
C TYR A 59 9.21 2.49 -1.75
N ASP A 60 8.26 3.38 -2.04
CA ASP A 60 8.52 4.82 -2.04
C ASP A 60 9.00 5.29 -0.66
N VAL A 61 8.31 4.87 0.41
CA VAL A 61 8.69 5.22 1.79
C VAL A 61 10.08 4.67 2.13
N LEU A 62 10.36 3.41 1.81
CA LEU A 62 11.67 2.77 2.00
C LEU A 62 12.78 3.58 1.31
N ARG A 63 12.61 3.90 0.02
CA ARG A 63 13.61 4.66 -0.76
C ARG A 63 13.82 6.07 -0.22
N MET A 64 12.72 6.77 0.05
CA MET A 64 12.77 8.17 0.49
C MET A 64 13.39 8.31 1.88
N LYS A 65 13.00 7.47 2.86
CA LYS A 65 13.59 7.54 4.20
C LYS A 65 15.09 7.23 4.17
N ASN A 66 15.52 6.27 3.35
CA ASN A 66 16.92 5.88 3.23
C ASN A 66 17.75 6.97 2.58
N ARG A 67 17.20 7.64 1.56
CA ARG A 67 17.82 8.82 0.95
C ARG A 67 18.04 9.96 1.95
N LEU A 68 17.10 10.12 2.88
CA LEU A 68 17.16 11.15 3.92
C LEU A 68 17.98 10.72 5.15
N GLY A 69 18.38 9.45 5.25
CA GLY A 69 19.04 8.90 6.43
C GLY A 69 18.14 8.89 7.67
N MET A 70 16.83 8.73 7.47
CA MET A 70 15.83 8.77 8.54
C MET A 70 15.35 7.36 8.90
N LYS A 71 14.94 7.20 10.16
CA LYS A 71 14.12 6.06 10.57
C LYS A 71 12.72 6.17 9.96
N SER A 72 12.08 5.03 9.73
CA SER A 72 10.73 4.91 9.18
C SER A 72 9.73 5.73 9.98
N GLY A 73 9.72 5.56 11.32
CA GLY A 73 8.85 6.33 12.21
C GLY A 73 9.02 7.84 12.07
N ASP A 74 10.27 8.33 12.10
CA ASP A 74 10.56 9.77 11.96
C ASP A 74 10.12 10.31 10.59
N PHE A 75 10.34 9.54 9.52
CA PHE A 75 9.90 9.91 8.18
C PHE A 75 8.37 9.99 8.08
N LEU A 76 7.67 8.99 8.60
CA LEU A 76 6.21 8.93 8.58
C LEU A 76 5.60 10.08 9.39
N ASP A 77 6.17 10.38 10.56
CA ASP A 77 5.69 11.47 11.41
C ASP A 77 5.89 12.86 10.76
N GLN A 78 7.05 13.09 10.12
CA GLN A 78 7.40 14.40 9.57
C GLN A 78 6.88 14.64 8.15
N HIS A 79 6.90 13.62 7.30
CA HIS A 79 6.69 13.77 5.86
C HIS A 79 5.43 13.13 5.31
N VAL A 80 4.63 12.45 6.14
CA VAL A 80 3.42 11.75 5.67
C VAL A 80 2.16 12.28 6.34
N LEU A 81 1.08 12.30 5.56
CA LEU A 81 -0.30 12.43 5.99
C LEU A 81 -0.99 11.06 5.86
N LEU A 82 -1.73 10.67 6.90
CA LEU A 82 -2.56 9.47 6.91
C LEU A 82 -4.04 9.89 6.86
N PRO A 83 -4.62 10.12 5.67
CA PRO A 83 -6.04 10.39 5.56
C PRO A 83 -6.83 9.19 6.10
N VAL A 84 -7.76 9.46 7.01
CA VAL A 84 -8.66 8.43 7.55
C VAL A 84 -10.05 8.67 7.00
N GLN A 85 -10.57 7.71 6.25
CA GLN A 85 -11.94 7.71 5.72
C GLN A 85 -12.69 6.48 6.20
N LYS A 86 -14.01 6.59 6.38
CA LYS A 86 -14.84 5.52 6.97
C LYS A 86 -14.87 4.24 6.13
N ASP A 87 -14.68 4.37 4.83
CA ASP A 87 -14.70 3.31 3.83
C ASP A 87 -13.30 2.82 3.43
N MET A 88 -12.25 3.33 4.08
CA MET A 88 -10.88 2.95 3.80
C MET A 88 -10.62 1.48 4.17
N LYS A 89 -10.22 0.67 3.19
CA LYS A 89 -9.95 -0.76 3.37
C LYS A 89 -8.49 -1.06 3.72
N THR A 90 -7.59 -0.19 3.28
CA THR A 90 -6.13 -0.32 3.42
C THR A 90 -5.51 1.04 3.77
N PRO A 91 -4.39 1.09 4.49
CA PRO A 91 -3.69 2.34 4.78
C PRO A 91 -3.38 3.14 3.51
N VAL A 92 -3.74 4.41 3.52
CA VAL A 92 -3.37 5.37 2.48
C VAL A 92 -2.32 6.30 3.05
N VAL A 93 -1.16 6.34 2.41
CA VAL A 93 0.01 7.13 2.82
C VAL A 93 0.22 8.20 1.77
N VAL A 94 0.13 9.47 2.17
CA VAL A 94 0.24 10.62 1.26
C VAL A 94 1.42 11.47 1.70
N LEU A 95 2.23 11.95 0.75
CA LEU A 95 3.28 12.91 1.06
C LEU A 95 2.66 14.21 1.61
N ARG A 96 3.16 14.65 2.75
CA ARG A 96 2.81 15.94 3.35
C ARG A 96 3.48 17.07 2.58
N MET A 97 2.67 17.93 1.98
CA MET A 97 3.13 19.18 1.39
C MET A 97 3.33 20.25 2.47
N ASN A 98 4.16 21.26 2.20
CA ASN A 98 4.37 22.38 3.11
C ASN A 98 3.08 23.20 3.30
N ASP A 99 2.95 23.84 4.45
CA ASP A 99 1.82 24.74 4.77
C ASP A 99 2.10 26.17 4.28
N ASP A 100 2.44 26.29 2.99
CA ASP A 100 2.57 27.56 2.28
C ASP A 100 1.46 27.70 1.21
N GLU A 101 1.29 28.90 0.67
CA GLU A 101 0.23 29.18 -0.31
C GLU A 101 0.30 28.26 -1.54
N GLY A 102 1.50 27.84 -1.95
CA GLY A 102 1.71 26.96 -3.09
C GLY A 102 1.69 25.47 -2.76
N LYS A 103 1.46 25.10 -1.49
CA LYS A 103 1.64 23.76 -0.93
C LYS A 103 2.89 23.10 -1.50
N THR A 104 4.04 23.74 -1.37
CA THR A 104 5.27 23.26 -2.02
C THR A 104 5.70 21.89 -1.50
N CYS A 105 6.34 21.10 -2.36
CA CYS A 105 6.93 19.83 -1.95
C CYS A 105 8.07 20.10 -0.94
N PRO A 106 8.13 19.38 0.20
CA PRO A 106 9.15 19.61 1.22
C PRO A 106 10.57 19.33 0.73
N PHE A 107 10.72 18.58 -0.36
CA PHE A 107 12.02 18.27 -0.95
C PHE A 107 12.39 19.17 -2.14
N LEU A 108 11.59 20.21 -2.41
CA LEU A 108 11.90 21.18 -3.46
C LEU A 108 12.97 22.15 -3.00
N THR A 109 14.00 22.33 -3.82
CA THR A 109 15.09 23.30 -3.63
C THR A 109 15.17 24.23 -4.84
N GLN A 110 16.01 25.26 -4.77
CA GLN A 110 16.21 26.16 -5.92
C GLN A 110 16.82 25.43 -7.12
N GLU A 111 17.65 24.42 -6.86
CA GLU A 111 18.31 23.60 -7.87
C GLU A 111 17.42 22.46 -8.40
N GLY A 112 16.26 22.21 -7.81
CA GLY A 112 15.35 21.13 -8.17
C GLY A 112 14.95 20.25 -6.98
N CYS A 113 14.53 19.01 -7.23
CA CYS A 113 14.20 18.07 -6.16
C CYS A 113 15.46 17.57 -5.44
N GLY A 114 15.56 17.80 -4.12
CA GLY A 114 16.70 17.36 -3.30
C GLY A 114 16.83 15.83 -3.18
N ILE A 115 15.75 15.10 -3.44
CA ILE A 115 15.72 13.63 -3.46
C ILE A 115 15.50 13.08 -4.87
N TYR A 116 15.87 13.81 -5.94
CA TYR A 116 15.53 13.44 -7.32
C TYR A 116 15.81 11.97 -7.65
N SER A 117 16.98 11.42 -7.26
CA SER A 117 17.35 10.02 -7.50
C SER A 117 16.46 8.98 -6.82
N ASP A 118 15.69 9.38 -5.81
CA ASP A 118 14.87 8.53 -4.93
C ASP A 118 13.45 9.09 -4.76
N ARG A 119 13.02 9.93 -5.72
CA ARG A 119 11.66 10.46 -5.77
C ARG A 119 10.64 9.33 -5.93
N PRO A 120 9.40 9.51 -5.47
CA PRO A 120 8.41 8.45 -5.48
C PRO A 120 7.92 8.14 -6.90
N TRP A 121 7.34 6.95 -7.08
CA TRP A 121 6.84 6.42 -8.35
C TRP A 121 5.97 7.43 -9.12
N PRO A 122 4.98 8.14 -8.52
CA PRO A 122 4.18 9.11 -9.27
C PRO A 122 5.01 10.23 -9.92
N CYS A 123 6.07 10.70 -9.23
CA CYS A 123 6.96 11.73 -9.74
C CYS A 123 7.95 11.21 -10.80
N ARG A 124 8.20 9.90 -10.85
CA ARG A 124 9.01 9.26 -11.91
C ARG A 124 8.20 9.01 -13.16
N MET A 125 6.95 8.60 -12.98
CA MET A 125 6.06 8.27 -14.08
C MET A 125 5.76 9.49 -14.95
N TYR A 126 5.50 10.66 -14.35
CA TYR A 126 5.23 11.88 -15.10
C TYR A 126 6.30 12.15 -16.18
N PRO A 127 5.93 12.36 -17.46
CA PRO A 127 4.58 12.69 -17.95
C PRO A 127 3.70 11.49 -18.30
N LEU A 128 4.19 10.26 -18.17
CA LEU A 128 3.41 9.05 -18.42
C LEU A 128 2.50 8.74 -17.23
N GLY A 129 1.24 8.47 -17.53
CA GLY A 129 0.35 7.69 -16.68
C GLY A 129 0.33 6.24 -17.14
N GLN A 130 0.03 5.33 -16.22
CA GLN A 130 -0.14 3.91 -16.50
C GLN A 130 -1.55 3.49 -16.11
N ALA A 131 -2.20 2.76 -17.00
CA ALA A 131 -3.45 2.09 -16.73
C ALA A 131 -3.26 0.58 -16.92
N ALA A 132 -3.83 -0.19 -16.00
CA ALA A 132 -3.94 -1.63 -16.10
C ALA A 132 -5.40 -2.00 -15.85
N GLN A 133 -5.94 -2.87 -16.71
CA GLN A 133 -7.26 -3.45 -16.46
C GLN A 133 -7.10 -4.74 -15.66
N LYS A 134 -8.02 -4.95 -14.72
CA LYS A 134 -8.22 -6.28 -14.14
C LYS A 134 -8.93 -7.11 -15.20
N ASP A 135 -8.16 -7.91 -15.92
CA ASP A 135 -8.60 -8.71 -17.06
C ASP A 135 -8.77 -10.20 -16.70
N THR A 136 -8.24 -10.60 -15.53
CA THR A 136 -8.26 -11.97 -15.06
C THR A 136 -8.75 -12.07 -13.60
N PRO A 137 -9.45 -13.15 -13.21
CA PRO A 137 -9.85 -13.37 -11.81
C PRO A 137 -8.65 -13.46 -10.85
N ASP A 138 -7.48 -13.86 -11.35
CA ASP A 138 -6.24 -14.08 -10.61
C ASP A 138 -5.24 -12.92 -10.69
N GLY A 139 -5.57 -11.78 -11.31
CA GLY A 139 -4.71 -10.60 -11.19
C GLY A 139 -4.98 -9.40 -12.09
N TRP A 140 -4.07 -8.44 -12.00
CA TRP A 140 -3.97 -7.22 -12.81
C TRP A 140 -2.95 -7.41 -13.95
N ARG A 141 -3.12 -8.50 -14.71
CA ARG A 141 -2.18 -8.92 -15.77
C ARG A 141 -2.56 -8.45 -17.17
N GLY A 142 -3.64 -7.69 -17.29
CA GLY A 142 -4.16 -7.24 -18.56
C GLY A 142 -3.25 -6.28 -19.28
N ASP A 143 -3.63 -6.02 -20.53
CA ASP A 143 -2.91 -5.12 -21.43
C ASP A 143 -2.66 -3.78 -20.72
N ARG A 144 -1.42 -3.65 -20.21
CA ARG A 144 -0.91 -2.41 -19.65
C ARG A 144 -0.79 -1.44 -20.81
N PHE A 145 -1.36 -0.25 -20.66
CA PHE A 145 -1.12 0.82 -21.61
C PHE A 145 -0.73 2.09 -20.87
N TYR A 146 -0.02 2.93 -21.58
CA TYR A 146 0.45 4.21 -21.09
C TYR A 146 -0.31 5.34 -21.78
N PHE A 147 -0.35 6.49 -21.14
CA PHE A 147 -0.94 7.70 -21.68
C PHE A 147 -0.16 8.92 -21.20
N LEU A 148 -0.22 10.03 -21.94
CA LEU A 148 0.47 11.25 -21.55
C LEU A 148 -0.43 12.16 -20.74
N MET A 149 0.00 12.51 -19.53
CA MET A 149 -0.62 13.53 -18.70
C MET A 149 -0.10 14.91 -19.14
N GLN A 150 -0.82 15.55 -20.05
CA GLN A 150 -0.49 16.88 -20.56
C GLN A 150 -1.21 17.96 -19.75
N GLU A 151 -0.48 18.58 -18.84
CA GLU A 151 -0.90 19.76 -18.08
C GLU A 151 -0.52 21.02 -18.87
N GLU A 152 -1.43 22.00 -19.00
CA GLU A 152 -1.19 23.23 -19.78
C GLU A 152 0.06 24.00 -19.31
N MET A 153 0.35 23.91 -18.02
CA MET A 153 1.50 24.58 -17.39
C MET A 153 2.85 23.91 -17.70
N CYS A 154 2.84 22.67 -18.19
CA CYS A 154 4.05 21.89 -18.44
C CYS A 154 4.64 22.21 -19.82
N LYS A 155 5.76 22.93 -19.80
CA LYS A 155 6.53 23.31 -21.00
C LYS A 155 7.55 22.25 -21.42
N GLY A 156 7.64 21.14 -20.70
CA GLY A 156 8.53 20.04 -21.05
C GLY A 156 8.18 19.33 -22.36
N PHE A 157 6.91 19.38 -22.79
CA PHE A 157 6.46 18.84 -24.08
C PHE A 157 6.89 19.69 -25.29
N GLU A 158 7.32 20.94 -25.08
CA GLU A 158 7.81 21.83 -26.13
C GLU A 158 9.29 21.56 -26.49
N GLU A 159 9.98 20.76 -25.66
CA GLU A 159 11.37 20.38 -25.86
C GLU A 159 11.55 19.37 -27.01
N ALA A 160 12.72 19.40 -27.65
CA ALA A 160 12.99 18.59 -28.84
C ALA A 160 13.34 17.12 -28.53
N ARG A 161 13.63 16.78 -27.27
CA ARG A 161 14.05 15.43 -26.89
C ARG A 161 12.90 14.45 -27.06
N GLU A 162 13.17 13.39 -27.81
CA GLU A 162 12.23 12.30 -28.05
C GLU A 162 12.61 11.08 -27.23
N TRP A 163 11.58 10.36 -26.78
CA TRP A 163 11.66 9.11 -26.03
C TRP A 163 10.68 8.11 -26.62
N SER A 164 11.02 6.84 -26.63
CA SER A 164 10.02 5.77 -26.51
C SER A 164 9.52 5.67 -25.07
N VAL A 165 8.34 5.08 -24.87
CA VAL A 165 7.83 4.77 -23.53
C VAL A 165 8.83 3.93 -22.75
N GLN A 166 9.38 2.87 -23.35
CA GLN A 166 10.36 2.02 -22.66
C GLN A 166 11.62 2.78 -22.26
N GLU A 167 12.22 3.58 -23.16
CA GLU A 167 13.40 4.37 -22.83
C GLU A 167 13.14 5.36 -21.69
N TRP A 168 11.93 5.92 -21.59
CA TRP A 168 11.55 6.75 -20.46
C TRP A 168 11.55 5.93 -19.18
N LEU A 169 10.79 4.82 -19.12
CA LEU A 169 10.67 3.96 -17.94
C LEU A 169 12.04 3.49 -17.43
N ASP A 170 12.92 3.05 -18.34
CA ASP A 170 14.29 2.64 -18.05
C ASP A 170 15.09 3.81 -17.45
N SER A 171 15.01 5.00 -18.07
CA SER A 171 15.71 6.20 -17.57
C SER A 171 15.24 6.66 -16.20
N GLN A 172 14.00 6.32 -15.85
CA GLN A 172 13.37 6.66 -14.58
C GLN A 172 13.57 5.57 -13.51
N GLY A 173 14.10 4.40 -13.89
CA GLY A 173 14.30 3.26 -12.99
C GLY A 173 12.98 2.70 -12.46
N ILE A 174 11.95 2.60 -13.31
CA ILE A 174 10.61 2.18 -12.89
C ILE A 174 10.54 0.70 -12.54
N ASP A 175 11.34 -0.15 -13.17
CA ASP A 175 11.28 -1.61 -13.00
C ASP A 175 11.30 -2.07 -11.53
N ASP A 176 12.17 -1.49 -10.70
CA ASP A 176 12.24 -1.82 -9.27
C ASP A 176 10.94 -1.43 -8.56
N TYR A 177 10.42 -0.22 -8.84
CA TYR A 177 9.19 0.26 -8.23
C TYR A 177 7.98 -0.56 -8.67
N ASP A 178 7.93 -0.97 -9.94
CA ASP A 178 6.89 -1.83 -10.46
C ASP A 178 6.96 -3.22 -9.83
N PHE A 179 8.16 -3.80 -9.64
CA PHE A 179 8.35 -5.08 -8.97
C PHE A 179 7.77 -5.06 -7.54
N TRP A 180 8.14 -4.06 -6.73
CA TRP A 180 7.59 -3.90 -5.38
C TRP A 180 6.11 -3.52 -5.37
N GLY A 181 5.69 -2.73 -6.35
CA GLY A 181 4.30 -2.33 -6.54
C GLY A 181 3.38 -3.51 -6.83
N GLU A 182 3.81 -4.48 -7.66
CA GLU A 182 3.07 -5.72 -7.88
C GLU A 182 2.92 -6.54 -6.60
N GLY A 183 3.99 -6.70 -5.82
CA GLY A 183 3.91 -7.37 -4.53
C GLY A 183 2.94 -6.68 -3.56
N PHE A 184 2.92 -5.34 -3.53
CA PHE A 184 1.98 -4.60 -2.70
C PHE A 184 0.54 -4.69 -3.21
N LYS A 185 0.30 -4.78 -4.53
CA LYS A 185 -1.05 -4.98 -5.09
C LYS A 185 -1.71 -6.26 -4.61
N GLU A 186 -0.94 -7.34 -4.42
CA GLU A 186 -1.45 -8.60 -3.85
C GLU A 186 -2.05 -8.41 -2.45
N LEU A 187 -1.59 -7.40 -1.70
CA LEU A 187 -2.15 -7.02 -0.41
C LEU A 187 -3.28 -6.00 -0.56
N ALA A 188 -3.00 -4.89 -1.25
CA ALA A 188 -3.86 -3.72 -1.26
C ALA A 188 -5.14 -3.93 -2.09
N LEU A 189 -5.08 -4.79 -3.10
CA LEU A 189 -6.17 -5.11 -4.03
C LEU A 189 -6.61 -6.58 -3.89
N HIS A 190 -6.37 -7.18 -2.73
CA HIS A 190 -6.70 -8.58 -2.45
C HIS A 190 -8.22 -8.85 -2.58
N GLN A 191 -8.60 -10.04 -3.07
CA GLN A 191 -9.99 -10.45 -3.28
C GLN A 191 -10.87 -10.30 -2.03
N TYR A 192 -10.30 -10.50 -0.84
CA TYR A 192 -10.95 -10.25 0.46
C TYR A 192 -11.69 -8.92 0.52
N PHE A 193 -11.11 -7.86 -0.03
CA PHE A 193 -11.69 -6.53 -0.03
C PHE A 193 -12.80 -6.36 -1.07
N GLU A 194 -12.69 -7.03 -2.21
CA GLU A 194 -13.73 -7.06 -3.25
C GLU A 194 -14.99 -7.79 -2.76
N ASP A 195 -14.80 -8.84 -1.97
CA ASP A 195 -15.88 -9.62 -1.35
C ASP A 195 -16.56 -8.90 -0.16
N GLY A 196 -16.19 -7.63 0.08
CA GLY A 196 -16.75 -6.79 1.14
C GLY A 196 -16.07 -6.94 2.51
N GLY A 197 -14.95 -7.66 2.59
CA GLY A 197 -14.13 -7.75 3.79
C GLY A 197 -13.54 -6.41 4.20
N THR A 198 -13.36 -6.21 5.51
CA THR A 198 -12.75 -5.02 6.10
C THR A 198 -11.76 -5.42 7.19
N LEU A 199 -10.62 -4.74 7.25
CA LEU A 199 -9.66 -4.96 8.33
C LEU A 199 -10.17 -4.34 9.62
N SER A 200 -10.00 -5.05 10.74
CA SER A 200 -10.14 -4.43 12.07
C SER A 200 -9.05 -3.37 12.26
N PRO A 201 -9.21 -2.42 13.19
CA PRO A 201 -8.18 -1.42 13.48
C PRO A 201 -6.80 -2.03 13.77
N GLU A 202 -6.75 -3.16 14.47
CA GLU A 202 -5.50 -3.87 14.78
C GLU A 202 -4.86 -4.44 13.52
N LYS A 203 -5.65 -5.03 12.61
CA LYS A 203 -5.16 -5.54 11.33
C LYS A 203 -4.73 -4.42 10.38
N MET A 204 -5.40 -3.28 10.41
CA MET A 204 -5.01 -2.10 9.64
C MET A 204 -3.69 -1.53 10.15
N HIS A 205 -3.52 -1.44 11.47
CA HIS A 205 -2.24 -1.07 12.08
C HIS A 205 -1.14 -2.08 11.76
N MET A 206 -1.45 -3.38 11.77
CA MET A 206 -0.51 -4.44 11.39
C MET A 206 -0.01 -4.27 9.95
N LEU A 207 -0.92 -4.02 8.98
CA LEU A 207 -0.56 -3.76 7.59
C LEU A 207 0.29 -2.48 7.48
N TYR A 208 -0.12 -1.41 8.15
CA TYR A 208 0.61 -0.14 8.15
C TYR A 208 2.05 -0.30 8.66
N THR A 209 2.22 -0.90 9.85
CA THR A 209 3.53 -1.08 10.46
C THR A 209 4.43 -1.96 9.60
N ALA A 210 3.92 -3.11 9.14
CA ALA A 210 4.73 -4.04 8.36
C ALA A 210 5.15 -3.50 6.98
N CYS A 211 4.31 -2.67 6.34
CA CYS A 211 4.64 -2.11 5.03
C CYS A 211 5.39 -0.77 5.09
N TYR A 212 5.08 0.09 6.05
CA TYR A 212 5.56 1.47 6.04
C TYR A 212 6.52 1.80 7.19
N ASP A 213 6.34 1.20 8.38
CA ASP A 213 7.22 1.41 9.54
C ASP A 213 8.17 0.22 9.72
N LEU A 214 9.08 0.05 8.76
CA LEU A 214 9.98 -1.10 8.70
C LEU A 214 10.92 -1.22 9.90
N ASP A 215 11.19 -0.12 10.62
CA ASP A 215 11.99 -0.19 11.85
C ASP A 215 11.21 -0.87 12.97
N LYS A 216 9.94 -0.47 13.19
CA LYS A 216 9.07 -1.18 14.16
C LYS A 216 8.76 -2.60 13.71
N PHE A 217 8.62 -2.83 12.41
CA PHE A 217 8.42 -4.19 11.91
C PHE A 217 9.67 -5.05 12.13
N ARG A 218 10.87 -4.51 11.92
CA ARG A 218 12.15 -5.16 12.25
C ARG A 218 12.20 -5.57 13.72
N GLU A 219 11.89 -4.65 14.63
CA GLU A 219 11.78 -4.93 16.07
C GLU A 219 10.80 -6.08 16.32
N PHE A 220 9.61 -6.03 15.73
CA PHE A 220 8.63 -7.12 15.85
C PHE A 220 9.15 -8.47 15.33
N VAL A 221 9.84 -8.50 14.19
CA VAL A 221 10.37 -9.74 13.61
C VAL A 221 11.45 -10.36 14.48
N PHE A 222 12.40 -9.54 14.97
CA PHE A 222 13.61 -10.04 15.64
C PHE A 222 13.55 -10.06 17.17
N GLU A 223 12.69 -9.26 17.78
CA GLU A 223 12.58 -9.15 19.25
C GLU A 223 11.33 -9.84 19.80
N SER A 224 10.47 -10.39 18.93
CA SER A 224 9.34 -11.24 19.33
C SER A 224 9.59 -12.71 19.02
N THR A 225 8.66 -13.56 19.46
CA THR A 225 8.65 -15.00 19.14
C THR A 225 8.26 -15.32 17.68
N LEU A 226 8.23 -14.34 16.76
CA LEU A 226 7.75 -14.56 15.39
C LEU A 226 8.60 -15.61 14.67
N LEU A 227 9.93 -15.41 14.60
CA LEU A 227 10.83 -16.32 13.90
C LEU A 227 10.93 -17.71 14.56
N GLU A 228 10.60 -17.80 15.85
CA GLU A 228 10.49 -19.08 16.56
C GLU A 228 9.26 -19.88 16.10
N ARG A 229 8.22 -19.21 15.61
CA ARG A 229 6.95 -19.86 15.25
C ARG A 229 6.88 -20.33 13.79
N PHE A 230 7.75 -19.80 12.93
CA PHE A 230 7.76 -20.10 11.51
C PHE A 230 9.08 -20.76 11.09
N ASP A 231 8.98 -21.63 10.10
CA ASP A 231 10.10 -22.22 9.39
C ASP A 231 10.52 -21.23 8.29
N VAL A 232 11.49 -20.39 8.63
CA VAL A 232 12.08 -19.38 7.74
C VAL A 232 13.54 -19.76 7.54
N ASP A 233 13.98 -19.75 6.30
CA ASP A 233 15.35 -20.06 5.92
C ASP A 233 16.37 -19.15 6.63
N GLU A 234 17.45 -19.74 7.17
CA GLU A 234 18.43 -19.00 7.98
C GLU A 234 19.19 -17.95 7.17
N ASP A 235 19.49 -18.23 5.89
CA ASP A 235 20.15 -17.26 5.02
C ASP A 235 19.22 -16.07 4.76
N PHE A 236 17.91 -16.32 4.56
CA PHE A 236 16.93 -15.25 4.43
C PHE A 236 16.74 -14.44 5.72
N VAL A 237 16.81 -15.08 6.90
CA VAL A 237 16.79 -14.37 8.19
C VAL A 237 17.99 -13.44 8.32
N GLU A 238 19.18 -13.86 7.92
CA GLU A 238 20.38 -13.04 7.96
C GLU A 238 20.33 -11.90 6.93
N GLU A 239 19.80 -12.16 5.74
CA GLU A 239 19.55 -11.13 4.72
C GLU A 239 18.64 -10.02 5.27
N MET A 240 17.51 -10.37 5.88
CA MET A 240 16.58 -9.41 6.49
C MET A 240 17.24 -8.53 7.57
N ARG A 241 18.31 -8.96 8.23
CA ARG A 241 19.00 -8.15 9.25
C ARG A 241 19.69 -6.93 8.64
N ASN A 242 20.15 -7.03 7.41
CA ASN A 242 21.00 -6.04 6.77
C ASN A 242 20.38 -5.42 5.53
N ASP A 243 19.30 -6.01 5.02
CA ASP A 243 18.57 -5.55 3.85
C ASP A 243 17.09 -5.28 4.19
N GLU A 244 16.67 -4.02 3.98
CA GLU A 244 15.29 -3.60 4.21
C GLU A 244 14.35 -4.03 3.10
N GLU A 245 14.85 -4.25 1.88
CA GLU A 245 14.07 -4.82 0.80
C GLU A 245 13.71 -6.27 1.13
N ALA A 246 14.68 -7.06 1.62
CA ALA A 246 14.42 -8.40 2.13
C ALA A 246 13.39 -8.40 3.27
N LEU A 247 13.48 -7.44 4.20
CA LEU A 247 12.51 -7.28 5.28
C LEU A 247 11.11 -6.90 4.76
N LEU A 248 11.02 -6.00 3.78
CA LEU A 248 9.75 -5.63 3.14
C LEU A 248 9.13 -6.82 2.39
N ARG A 249 9.95 -7.63 1.72
CA ARG A 249 9.49 -8.87 1.08
C ARG A 249 8.92 -9.83 2.12
N PHE A 250 9.59 -10.00 3.26
CA PHE A 250 9.07 -10.80 4.36
C PHE A 250 7.76 -10.23 4.92
N ALA A 251 7.64 -8.91 5.03
CA ALA A 251 6.40 -8.25 5.44
C ALA A 251 5.23 -8.66 4.53
N PHE A 252 5.43 -8.67 3.20
CA PHE A 252 4.40 -9.07 2.26
C PHE A 252 3.99 -10.54 2.44
N LEU A 253 4.97 -11.44 2.54
CA LEU A 253 4.69 -12.87 2.78
C LEU A 253 3.94 -13.09 4.10
N TRP A 254 4.38 -12.43 5.16
CA TRP A 254 3.78 -12.54 6.49
C TRP A 254 2.37 -11.97 6.55
N LEU A 255 2.11 -10.83 5.90
CA LEU A 255 0.79 -10.21 5.83
C LEU A 255 -0.19 -11.06 5.03
N ARG A 256 0.22 -11.62 3.88
CA ARG A 256 -0.62 -12.54 3.08
C ARG A 256 -1.09 -13.74 3.92
N PHE A 257 -0.19 -14.33 4.71
CA PHE A 257 -0.55 -15.37 5.66
C PHE A 257 -1.47 -14.88 6.77
N SER A 258 -1.11 -13.78 7.43
CA SER A 258 -1.75 -13.34 8.68
C SER A 258 -3.11 -12.67 8.47
N LEU A 259 -3.28 -11.97 7.34
CA LEU A 259 -4.52 -11.28 7.01
C LEU A 259 -5.50 -12.15 6.24
N PHE A 260 -4.98 -12.95 5.30
CA PHE A 260 -5.80 -13.64 4.29
C PHE A 260 -5.73 -15.18 4.39
N GLY A 261 -4.86 -15.72 5.25
CA GLY A 261 -4.75 -17.17 5.47
C GLY A 261 -4.04 -17.91 4.33
N GLU A 262 -3.32 -17.19 3.47
CA GLU A 262 -2.60 -17.79 2.36
C GLU A 262 -1.38 -18.59 2.85
N PRO A 263 -1.02 -19.71 2.21
CA PRO A 263 0.09 -20.56 2.63
C PRO A 263 1.47 -20.00 2.22
N THR A 264 1.70 -18.71 2.44
CA THR A 264 2.97 -18.00 2.14
C THR A 264 4.02 -18.14 3.24
N MET A 265 3.59 -18.56 4.44
CA MET A 265 4.45 -18.84 5.60
C MET A 265 4.23 -20.28 6.06
N LYS A 266 5.28 -20.92 6.58
CA LYS A 266 5.22 -22.31 7.09
C LYS A 266 5.33 -22.32 8.62
N PRO A 267 4.23 -22.48 9.37
CA PRO A 267 4.30 -22.61 10.82
C PRO A 267 5.07 -23.88 11.23
N ARG A 268 5.86 -23.80 12.30
CA ARG A 268 6.54 -24.98 12.86
C ARG A 268 5.51 -25.94 13.47
N ALA A 269 5.77 -27.25 13.40
CA ALA A 269 4.85 -28.29 13.83
C ALA A 269 4.39 -28.10 15.30
N GLU A 270 5.30 -27.72 16.18
CA GLU A 270 5.03 -27.48 17.61
C GLU A 270 3.98 -26.38 17.84
N VAL A 271 4.01 -25.33 17.01
CA VAL A 271 3.02 -24.24 17.06
C VAL A 271 1.67 -24.74 16.57
N VAL A 272 1.63 -25.48 15.47
CA VAL A 272 0.39 -26.06 14.93
C VAL A 272 -0.27 -26.97 15.96
N GLU A 273 0.49 -27.81 16.65
CA GLU A 273 -0.02 -28.68 17.71
C GLU A 273 -0.49 -27.89 18.95
N ALA A 274 0.23 -26.84 19.36
CA ALA A 274 -0.18 -25.96 20.46
C ALA A 274 -1.49 -25.20 20.16
N PHE A 275 -1.71 -24.80 18.90
CA PHE A 275 -2.97 -24.17 18.47
C PHE A 275 -4.12 -25.17 18.40
N LYS A 276 -3.89 -26.42 17.95
CA LYS A 276 -4.88 -27.51 18.02
C LYS A 276 -5.30 -27.79 19.47
N GLY A 277 -4.34 -27.79 20.41
CA GLY A 277 -4.61 -27.95 21.84
C GLY A 277 -5.42 -26.80 22.47
N LYS A 278 -5.32 -25.57 21.95
CA LYS A 278 -6.16 -24.42 22.36
C LYS A 278 -7.53 -24.36 21.68
N LEU A 279 -7.70 -25.10 20.58
CA LEU A 279 -8.95 -25.22 19.82
C LEU A 279 -9.81 -26.41 20.24
N ASP A 280 -9.46 -27.11 21.34
CA ASP A 280 -10.32 -28.12 21.96
C ASP A 280 -11.51 -27.44 22.68
N LYS A 281 -12.38 -26.84 21.86
CA LYS A 281 -13.59 -26.10 22.22
C LYS A 281 -14.68 -27.01 22.82
N GLN A 282 -14.44 -28.31 22.99
CA GLN A 282 -15.37 -29.19 23.69
C GLN A 282 -15.39 -28.98 25.21
N GLU A 283 -14.39 -28.31 25.81
CA GLU A 283 -14.42 -27.94 27.23
C GLU A 283 -14.98 -26.54 27.51
N VAL A 284 -15.07 -25.66 26.51
CA VAL A 284 -15.58 -24.29 26.69
C VAL A 284 -17.12 -24.21 26.65
N PHE A 285 -17.80 -25.18 26.01
CA PHE A 285 -19.27 -25.21 25.87
C PHE A 285 -19.99 -26.27 26.72
N LYS A 286 -19.31 -26.96 27.65
CA LYS A 286 -19.93 -28.00 28.51
C LYS A 286 -20.27 -27.56 29.93
N LYS A 287 -20.12 -26.28 30.29
CA LYS A 287 -20.39 -25.80 31.66
C LYS A 287 -21.58 -24.84 31.81
N ASP A 288 -22.57 -24.91 30.90
CA ASP A 288 -23.86 -24.19 31.02
C ASP A 288 -25.08 -25.09 30.71
N SER A 289 -25.07 -26.36 31.15
CA SER A 289 -26.27 -27.20 31.10
C SER A 289 -26.31 -28.28 32.19
N ALA A 290 -25.95 -27.93 33.43
CA ALA A 290 -26.18 -28.78 34.59
C ALA A 290 -26.40 -27.94 35.86
N GLU A 291 -27.61 -27.39 35.99
CA GLU A 291 -28.31 -26.99 37.22
C GLU A 291 -29.62 -26.30 36.74
N GLU A 292 -30.86 -26.61 37.08
CA GLU A 292 -31.56 -27.64 37.85
C GLU A 292 -33.02 -27.60 37.34
N THR A 293 -33.62 -28.75 37.03
CA THR A 293 -35.08 -28.90 37.06
C THR A 293 -35.39 -30.05 38.00
N PRO A 294 -35.99 -29.83 39.18
CA PRO A 294 -36.49 -30.93 39.97
C PRO A 294 -37.84 -31.40 39.41
N ALA A 295 -37.89 -32.71 39.17
CA ALA A 295 -39.07 -33.44 38.75
C ALA A 295 -40.14 -33.55 39.86
N GLU A 296 -41.36 -33.78 39.38
CA GLU A 296 -42.63 -34.06 40.05
C GLU A 296 -42.59 -34.94 41.31
N GLN A 297 -43.47 -34.64 42.27
CA GLN A 297 -44.20 -35.67 43.02
C GLN A 297 -45.67 -35.24 43.21
N GLY A 298 -46.59 -36.10 42.76
CA GLY A 298 -48.03 -35.92 42.87
C GLY A 298 -48.64 -36.48 44.16
N HIS A 299 -49.79 -35.92 44.52
CA HIS A 299 -50.90 -36.47 45.33
C HIS A 299 -52.08 -35.51 45.08
N GLY A 300 -53.22 -35.89 44.52
CA GLY A 300 -54.12 -36.96 44.96
C GLY A 300 -55.14 -36.36 45.94
N GLY A 301 -56.36 -36.04 45.48
CA GLY A 301 -57.46 -35.62 46.38
C GLY A 301 -58.67 -34.99 45.68
N GLU A 302 -59.72 -35.79 45.49
CA GLU A 302 -61.11 -35.38 45.21
C GLU A 302 -61.64 -34.38 46.25
N VAL A 303 -62.68 -33.60 45.92
CA VAL A 303 -64.07 -33.74 46.44
C VAL A 303 -64.94 -32.59 45.89
N ARG A 304 -66.01 -33.01 45.19
CA ARG A 304 -67.33 -32.37 44.92
C ARG A 304 -67.42 -30.89 44.56
#